data_AF-A0A950Y2Y9-F1
#
_entry.id   AF-A0A950Y2Y9-F1
#
_cell.length_a   1.000
_cell.length_b   1.000
_cell.length_c   1.000
_cell.angle_alpha   90.00
_cell.angle_beta   90.00
_cell.angle_gamma   90.00
#
_symmetry.space_group_name_H-M   'P 1'
#
loop_
_entity.id
_entity.type
_entity.pdbx_description
1 polymer ?
#
loop_
_entity_poly.entity_id
_entity_poly.type
_entity_poly.pdbx_seq_one_letter_code
_entity_poly.pdbx_strand_id
1 'polypeptide(L)'
;MRFQFLCVTVCAMSVVNAQTSSIQGKQAPDPHSIVLAGDRFKPLKYDEMTPEQKIMVEHLLAGERGGVRGPFNVLLRSPEVGDFAQQFGGAMRFRTGLPKDVSETIIIMTGRYWMAQYEWNAHKAAALQAGVKPEIVDAIAGGKRPAGMPADMEIAYNFIDELLTTHQVTDATFKAAKDRYGEKGVVDMMGLSGWYCLVSMALNLDRYPLGPGVQPELKPLENPLPVVGQGFATAIPGPTAPVTVTGTVNGKMYSLTGDRFKPPAYEQMTPEQKKFLEVALAGRGTAGSFNINLHSPDAGQLFFAMGERVRFHMSVPDKLKELAILITGRYWGAQFEWLAHRRAGIQAGLTEDKVKAIAEGRRPAGMSPDEETVYTFIAELFKTRQVSDATFDAVKKLVGERGMVDLLVSAGYYQMVSMFMNVDRLPPGPGQQAELEYMARPLP
;
A
#
# COMPACT_ATOMS: atom_id res chain seq x y z
N MET A 1 21.90 -4.56 80.84
CA MET A 1 23.23 -5.00 80.35
C MET A 1 23.15 -5.11 78.84
N ARG A 2 23.67 -4.14 78.05
CA ARG A 2 25.00 -4.15 77.39
C ARG A 2 25.31 -5.49 76.70
N PHE A 3 25.70 -5.64 75.43
CA PHE A 3 25.91 -4.77 74.26
C PHE A 3 26.04 -5.73 73.03
N GLN A 4 25.61 -5.25 71.85
CA GLN A 4 25.97 -5.56 70.44
C GLN A 4 26.62 -6.89 70.00
N PHE A 5 26.14 -7.44 68.86
CA PHE A 5 26.89 -7.39 67.58
C PHE A 5 25.96 -7.41 66.36
N LEU A 6 26.36 -6.64 65.35
CA LEU A 6 25.77 -6.40 64.03
C LEU A 6 25.48 -7.68 63.23
N CYS A 7 24.38 -7.69 62.46
CA CYS A 7 24.31 -8.42 61.20
C CYS A 7 23.56 -7.57 60.17
N VAL A 8 24.32 -6.91 59.30
CA VAL A 8 23.82 -6.21 58.11
C VAL A 8 24.00 -7.17 56.95
N THR A 9 22.90 -7.74 56.44
CA THR A 9 22.93 -8.48 55.17
C THR A 9 22.67 -7.48 54.05
N VAL A 10 23.76 -7.09 53.38
CA VAL A 10 23.73 -6.33 52.12
C VAL A 10 23.23 -7.27 51.03
N CYS A 11 22.07 -6.97 50.46
CA CYS A 11 21.60 -7.59 49.23
C CYS A 11 22.46 -7.04 48.08
N ALA A 12 23.33 -7.87 47.51
CA ALA A 12 24.15 -7.50 46.36
C ALA A 12 23.23 -7.33 45.14
N MET A 13 23.02 -6.07 44.72
CA MET A 13 22.48 -5.78 43.39
C MET A 13 23.56 -6.10 42.36
N SER A 14 23.38 -7.21 41.65
CA SER A 14 24.11 -7.51 40.43
C SER A 14 23.71 -6.49 39.37
N VAL A 15 24.55 -5.47 39.17
CA VAL A 15 24.44 -4.56 38.04
C VAL A 15 24.81 -5.35 36.79
N VAL A 16 23.82 -5.90 36.09
CA VAL A 16 24.03 -6.43 34.75
C VAL A 16 24.29 -5.22 33.86
N ASN A 17 25.55 -5.02 33.50
CA ASN A 17 25.96 -4.09 32.45
C ASN A 17 25.32 -4.56 31.13
N ALA A 18 24.14 -4.03 30.83
CA ALA A 18 23.63 -4.05 29.46
C ALA A 18 24.56 -3.15 28.64
N GLN A 19 25.48 -3.77 27.90
CA GLN A 19 26.16 -3.10 26.80
C GLN A 19 25.07 -2.73 25.79
N THR A 20 24.55 -1.52 25.90
CA THR A 20 23.87 -0.87 24.80
C THR A 20 24.92 -0.70 23.71
N SER A 21 24.86 -1.56 22.69
CA SER A 21 25.55 -1.31 21.43
C SER A 21 24.97 -0.02 20.86
N SER A 22 25.61 1.10 21.16
CA SER A 22 25.38 2.35 20.45
C SER A 22 25.73 2.09 18.99
N ILE A 23 24.72 2.00 18.12
CA ILE A 23 24.93 2.21 16.69
C ILE A 23 25.48 3.64 16.60
N GLN A 24 26.80 3.77 16.41
CA GLN A 24 27.37 5.04 15.95
C GLN A 24 26.74 5.29 14.58
N GLY A 25 25.69 6.11 14.58
CA GLY A 25 24.91 6.41 13.39
C GLY A 25 25.82 7.03 12.34
N LYS A 26 25.84 6.43 11.15
CA LYS A 26 26.37 7.14 9.98
C LYS A 26 25.66 8.49 9.90
N GLN A 27 26.43 9.57 9.84
CA GLN A 27 25.88 10.90 9.58
C GLN A 27 25.05 10.84 8.29
N ALA A 28 23.83 11.38 8.34
CA ALA A 28 22.97 11.43 7.16
C ALA A 28 23.71 12.15 6.01
N PRO A 29 23.50 11.74 4.74
CA PRO A 29 24.09 12.45 3.62
C PRO A 29 23.71 13.93 3.61
N ASP A 30 24.60 14.78 3.09
CA ASP A 30 24.32 16.20 2.90
C ASP A 30 23.14 16.38 1.93
N PRO A 31 22.04 17.05 2.32
CA PRO A 31 20.89 17.26 1.45
C PRO A 31 21.22 18.06 0.18
N HIS A 32 22.27 18.88 0.16
CA HIS A 32 22.69 19.61 -1.05
C HIS A 32 23.36 18.69 -2.10
N SER A 33 23.74 17.46 -1.70
CA SER A 33 24.40 16.49 -2.58
C SER A 33 23.44 15.53 -3.30
N ILE A 34 22.12 15.64 -3.04
CA ILE A 34 21.13 14.72 -3.62
C ILE A 34 21.08 14.84 -5.15
N VAL A 35 20.81 13.70 -5.79
CA VAL A 35 20.54 13.62 -7.21
C VAL A 35 19.17 12.99 -7.40
N LEU A 36 18.19 13.81 -7.81
CA LEU A 36 16.89 13.37 -8.26
C LEU A 36 16.93 13.09 -9.77
N ALA A 37 16.07 12.19 -10.23
CA ALA A 37 15.85 11.89 -11.64
C ALA A 37 14.36 11.88 -11.94
N GLY A 38 14.01 12.14 -13.20
CA GLY A 38 12.64 12.15 -13.71
C GLY A 38 12.62 12.63 -15.16
N ASP A 39 11.56 12.29 -15.88
CA ASP A 39 11.34 12.74 -17.26
C ASP A 39 10.23 13.80 -17.26
N ARG A 40 9.02 13.42 -16.83
CA ARG A 40 7.86 14.33 -16.80
C ARG A 40 7.88 15.30 -15.61
N PHE A 41 8.36 14.85 -14.45
CA PHE A 41 8.59 15.69 -13.29
C PHE A 41 10.04 16.12 -13.24
N LYS A 42 10.28 17.42 -13.47
CA LYS A 42 11.65 17.96 -13.47
C LYS A 42 12.33 17.74 -12.12
N PRO A 43 13.54 17.15 -12.08
CA PRO A 43 14.33 17.05 -10.85
C PRO A 43 14.53 18.41 -10.20
N LEU A 44 14.31 18.50 -8.88
CA LEU A 44 14.52 19.71 -8.09
C LEU A 44 15.91 19.70 -7.46
N LYS A 45 16.56 20.86 -7.37
CA LYS A 45 17.72 21.03 -6.48
C LYS A 45 17.26 21.39 -5.08
N TYR A 46 18.04 21.00 -4.07
CA TYR A 46 17.68 21.25 -2.67
C TYR A 46 17.41 22.72 -2.35
N ASP A 47 18.22 23.64 -2.91
CA ASP A 47 18.05 25.08 -2.69
C ASP A 47 16.76 25.66 -3.28
N GLU A 48 16.18 24.98 -4.28
CA GLU A 48 14.97 25.39 -4.99
C GLU A 48 13.70 24.81 -4.34
N MET A 49 13.84 23.94 -3.33
CA MET A 49 12.74 23.26 -2.68
C MET A 49 11.99 24.15 -1.68
N THR A 50 10.68 23.91 -1.55
CA THR A 50 9.87 24.49 -0.46
C THR A 50 10.29 23.90 0.90
N PRO A 51 9.93 24.53 2.03
CA PRO A 51 10.21 23.97 3.36
C PRO A 51 9.70 22.53 3.54
N GLU A 52 8.51 22.22 3.06
CA GLU A 52 7.89 20.89 3.19
C GLU A 52 8.63 19.84 2.36
N GLN A 53 9.09 20.22 1.16
CA GLN A 53 9.93 19.37 0.32
C GLN A 53 11.29 19.09 0.98
N LYS A 54 11.90 20.11 1.60
CA LYS A 54 13.15 19.96 2.35
C LYS A 54 12.98 18.99 3.52
N ILE A 55 11.92 19.14 4.31
CA ILE A 55 11.58 18.21 5.41
C ILE A 55 11.50 16.76 4.91
N MET A 56 10.76 16.52 3.82
CA MET A 56 10.65 15.18 3.24
C MET A 56 12.01 14.60 2.82
N VAL A 57 12.87 15.42 2.19
CA VAL A 57 14.23 15.00 1.81
C VAL A 57 15.08 14.69 3.04
N GLU A 58 15.09 15.56 4.04
CA GLU A 58 15.86 15.37 5.27
C GLU A 58 15.43 14.09 5.99
N HIS A 59 14.12 13.80 6.08
CA HIS A 59 13.60 12.55 6.63
C HIS A 59 14.03 11.33 5.81
N LEU A 60 14.03 11.40 4.47
CA LEU A 60 14.52 10.32 3.61
C LEU A 60 16.01 10.01 3.82
N LEU A 61 16.82 11.05 4.03
CA LEU A 61 18.27 10.94 4.24
C LEU A 61 18.60 10.42 5.64
N ALA A 62 17.84 10.83 6.65
CA ALA A 62 17.99 10.39 8.03
C ALA A 62 17.39 8.99 8.28
N GLY A 63 16.42 8.58 7.48
CA GLY A 63 15.73 7.29 7.63
C GLY A 63 16.51 6.09 7.10
N GLU A 64 15.95 4.89 7.32
CA GLU A 64 16.54 3.59 6.92
C GLU A 64 16.85 3.47 5.41
N ARG A 65 16.23 4.32 4.59
CA ARG A 65 16.46 4.37 3.14
C ARG A 65 17.77 5.07 2.77
N GLY A 66 18.16 6.10 3.53
CA GLY A 66 19.39 6.86 3.35
C GLY A 66 19.55 7.56 1.99
N GLY A 67 18.47 7.87 1.27
CA GLY A 67 18.56 8.42 -0.09
C GLY A 67 17.22 8.70 -0.77
N VAL A 68 17.29 9.45 -1.88
CA VAL A 68 16.13 9.98 -2.62
C VAL A 68 15.82 9.25 -3.95
N ARG A 69 16.46 8.11 -4.19
CA ARG A 69 16.26 7.31 -5.42
C ARG A 69 14.87 6.67 -5.47
N GLY A 70 14.31 6.54 -6.67
CA GLY A 70 12.98 5.97 -6.89
C GLY A 70 11.90 7.06 -6.94
N PRO A 71 10.70 6.82 -6.39
CA PRO A 71 9.51 7.63 -6.65
C PRO A 71 9.54 9.02 -6.01
N PHE A 72 10.58 9.35 -5.24
CA PHE A 72 10.57 10.53 -4.37
C PHE A 72 10.64 11.84 -5.15
N ASN A 73 11.21 11.88 -6.37
CA ASN A 73 11.10 13.06 -7.23
C ASN A 73 9.63 13.41 -7.54
N VAL A 74 8.80 12.40 -7.77
CA VAL A 74 7.35 12.55 -8.00
C VAL A 74 6.65 12.94 -6.71
N LEU A 75 6.89 12.19 -5.62
CA LEU A 75 6.22 12.41 -4.35
C LEU A 75 6.54 13.78 -3.73
N LEU A 76 7.66 14.42 -4.09
CA LEU A 76 7.97 15.80 -3.70
C LEU A 76 6.96 16.84 -4.21
N ARG A 77 6.07 16.49 -5.16
CA ARG A 77 4.97 17.38 -5.57
C ARG A 77 3.82 17.41 -4.56
N SER A 78 3.71 16.40 -3.69
CA SER A 78 2.81 16.37 -2.54
C SER A 78 3.62 15.94 -1.31
N PRO A 79 4.53 16.80 -0.81
CA PRO A 79 5.58 16.39 0.13
C PRO A 79 5.04 15.91 1.48
N GLU A 80 3.91 16.45 1.95
CA GLU A 80 3.32 16.05 3.23
C GLU A 80 2.73 14.63 3.16
N VAL A 81 2.11 14.26 2.04
CA VAL A 81 1.67 12.88 1.78
C VAL A 81 2.90 11.99 1.51
N GLY A 82 3.85 12.50 0.71
CA GLY A 82 5.08 11.83 0.34
C GLY A 82 5.94 11.42 1.52
N ASP A 83 5.97 12.23 2.58
CA ASP A 83 6.71 11.91 3.80
C ASP A 83 6.09 10.74 4.58
N PHE A 84 4.77 10.69 4.73
CA PHE A 84 4.13 9.51 5.33
C PHE A 84 4.24 8.28 4.42
N ALA A 85 4.13 8.47 3.11
CA ALA A 85 4.30 7.43 2.12
C ALA A 85 5.69 6.80 2.20
N GLN A 86 6.76 7.60 2.29
CA GLN A 86 8.12 7.06 2.40
C GLN A 86 8.37 6.34 3.73
N GLN A 87 7.79 6.80 4.84
CA GLN A 87 7.87 6.13 6.13
C GLN A 87 7.16 4.78 6.10
N PHE A 88 5.93 4.73 5.58
CA PHE A 88 5.20 3.48 5.37
C PHE A 88 5.98 2.52 4.47
N GLY A 89 6.52 3.03 3.36
CA GLY A 89 7.39 2.28 2.46
C GLY A 89 8.70 1.80 3.11
N GLY A 90 9.23 2.53 4.09
CA GLY A 90 10.36 2.11 4.91
C GLY A 90 9.99 0.92 5.80
N ALA A 91 8.86 1.01 6.51
CA ALA A 91 8.35 -0.08 7.33
C ALA A 91 8.10 -1.35 6.51
N MET A 92 7.45 -1.22 5.33
CA MET A 92 7.22 -2.35 4.42
C MET A 92 8.49 -2.91 3.79
N ARG A 93 9.54 -2.09 3.58
CA ARG A 93 10.77 -2.58 2.94
C ARG A 93 11.74 -3.24 3.91
N PHE A 94 11.79 -2.75 5.15
CA PHE A 94 12.87 -3.06 6.09
C PHE A 94 12.40 -3.73 7.39
N ARG A 95 11.12 -3.59 7.75
CA ARG A 95 10.57 -4.08 9.03
C ARG A 95 9.49 -5.15 8.88
N THR A 96 9.32 -5.72 7.69
CA THR A 96 8.44 -6.89 7.49
C THR A 96 9.03 -8.12 8.17
N GLY A 97 8.17 -9.02 8.65
CA GLY A 97 8.59 -10.32 9.16
C GLY A 97 8.96 -11.35 8.08
N LEU A 98 8.91 -10.96 6.81
CA LEU A 98 9.12 -11.84 5.66
C LEU A 98 10.62 -12.06 5.38
N PRO A 99 11.04 -13.28 4.98
CA PRO A 99 12.38 -13.53 4.44
C PRO A 99 12.70 -12.61 3.26
N LYS A 100 13.97 -12.24 3.10
CA LYS A 100 14.36 -11.23 2.12
C LYS A 100 14.09 -11.66 0.68
N ASP A 101 14.36 -12.91 0.34
CA ASP A 101 14.06 -13.51 -0.97
C ASP A 101 12.56 -13.53 -1.26
N VAL A 102 11.73 -13.79 -0.24
CA VAL A 102 10.27 -13.70 -0.32
C VAL A 102 9.82 -12.26 -0.59
N SER A 103 10.27 -11.30 0.22
CA SER A 103 9.92 -9.89 0.03
C SER A 103 10.34 -9.38 -1.35
N GLU A 104 11.56 -9.66 -1.79
CA GLU A 104 12.02 -9.22 -3.11
C GLU A 104 11.26 -9.91 -4.25
N THR A 105 10.82 -11.16 -4.08
CA THR A 105 9.93 -11.84 -5.04
C THR A 105 8.58 -11.11 -5.17
N ILE A 106 7.96 -10.72 -4.05
CA ILE A 106 6.72 -9.93 -4.04
C ILE A 106 6.91 -8.60 -4.78
N ILE A 107 8.05 -7.95 -4.59
CA ILE A 107 8.37 -6.66 -5.20
C ILE A 107 8.53 -6.79 -6.71
N ILE A 108 9.31 -7.76 -7.21
CA ILE A 108 9.49 -7.95 -8.66
C ILE A 108 8.20 -8.42 -9.34
N MET A 109 7.35 -9.22 -8.68
CA MET A 109 6.02 -9.55 -9.19
C MET A 109 5.15 -8.30 -9.34
N THR A 110 5.21 -7.39 -8.37
CA THR A 110 4.47 -6.13 -8.40
C THR A 110 4.99 -5.19 -9.49
N GLY A 111 6.31 -5.00 -9.57
CA GLY A 111 6.95 -4.22 -10.64
C GLY A 111 6.63 -4.79 -12.02
N ARG A 112 6.58 -6.13 -12.14
CA ARG A 112 6.16 -6.81 -13.37
C ARG A 112 4.70 -6.54 -13.74
N TYR A 113 3.79 -6.63 -12.77
CA TYR A 113 2.36 -6.38 -12.95
C TYR A 113 2.09 -4.96 -13.48
N TRP A 114 2.83 -3.98 -12.97
CA TRP A 114 2.78 -2.60 -13.45
C TRP A 114 3.67 -2.30 -14.66
N MET A 115 4.47 -3.26 -15.14
CA MET A 115 5.49 -3.02 -16.15
C MET A 115 6.46 -1.87 -15.80
N ALA A 116 6.72 -1.67 -14.51
CA ALA A 116 7.58 -0.59 -14.03
C ALA A 116 9.06 -0.95 -14.22
N GLN A 117 9.66 -0.44 -15.29
CA GLN A 117 11.02 -0.81 -15.71
C GLN A 117 12.08 -0.49 -14.67
N TYR A 118 12.03 0.70 -14.07
CA TYR A 118 12.99 1.10 -13.04
C TYR A 118 12.86 0.23 -11.80
N GLU A 119 11.62 0.03 -11.35
CA GLU A 119 11.30 -0.80 -10.19
C GLU A 119 11.80 -2.24 -10.39
N TRP A 120 11.46 -2.82 -11.55
CA TRP A 120 11.95 -4.12 -11.98
C TRP A 120 13.46 -4.19 -11.97
N ASN A 121 14.17 -3.24 -12.60
CA ASN A 121 15.63 -3.28 -12.69
C ASN A 121 16.30 -3.22 -11.31
N ALA A 122 15.85 -2.30 -10.45
CA ALA A 122 16.39 -2.14 -9.10
C ALA A 122 16.14 -3.39 -8.24
N HIS A 123 14.93 -3.94 -8.29
CA HIS A 123 14.53 -5.05 -7.44
C HIS A 123 14.87 -6.42 -8.00
N LYS A 124 15.09 -6.57 -9.31
CA LYS A 124 15.75 -7.74 -9.89
C LYS A 124 17.15 -7.91 -9.30
N ALA A 125 17.93 -6.85 -9.23
CA ALA A 125 19.26 -6.89 -8.62
C ALA A 125 19.19 -7.27 -7.14
N ALA A 126 18.24 -6.70 -6.40
CA ALA A 126 18.02 -7.02 -4.98
C ALA A 126 17.53 -8.46 -4.77
N ALA A 127 16.63 -8.97 -5.61
CA ALA A 127 16.14 -10.35 -5.58
C ALA A 127 17.27 -11.35 -5.80
N LEU A 128 18.11 -11.12 -6.81
CA LEU A 128 19.30 -11.97 -7.07
C LEU A 128 20.27 -11.94 -5.88
N GLN A 129 20.52 -10.76 -5.29
CA GLN A 129 21.36 -10.63 -4.09
C GLN A 129 20.76 -11.34 -2.87
N ALA A 130 19.44 -11.38 -2.77
CA ALA A 130 18.72 -12.08 -1.71
C ALA A 130 18.67 -13.61 -1.90
N GLY A 131 19.16 -14.12 -3.04
CA GLY A 131 19.21 -15.55 -3.34
C GLY A 131 18.04 -16.09 -4.18
N VAL A 132 17.16 -15.22 -4.71
CA VAL A 132 16.17 -15.64 -5.71
C VAL A 132 16.92 -16.11 -6.97
N LYS A 133 16.63 -17.32 -7.43
CA LYS A 133 17.35 -17.90 -8.57
C LYS A 133 17.05 -17.15 -9.88
N PRO A 134 18.03 -16.99 -10.79
CA PRO A 134 17.82 -16.32 -12.08
C PRO A 134 16.64 -16.87 -12.88
N GLU A 135 16.46 -18.20 -12.91
CA GLU A 135 15.35 -18.84 -13.63
C GLU A 135 13.95 -18.46 -13.09
N ILE A 136 13.85 -18.12 -11.79
CA ILE A 136 12.61 -17.63 -11.18
C ILE A 136 12.34 -16.20 -11.62
N VAL A 137 13.38 -15.35 -11.58
CA VAL A 137 13.30 -13.96 -12.05
C VAL A 137 12.92 -13.90 -13.52
N ASP A 138 13.57 -14.71 -14.36
CA ASP A 138 13.31 -14.75 -15.81
C ASP A 138 11.89 -15.27 -16.12
N ALA A 139 11.39 -16.23 -15.35
CA ALA A 139 10.01 -16.69 -15.46
C ALA A 139 9.02 -15.57 -15.13
N ILE A 140 9.22 -14.83 -14.03
CA ILE A 140 8.39 -13.67 -13.67
C ILE A 140 8.47 -12.59 -14.76
N ALA A 141 9.66 -12.29 -15.29
CA ALA A 141 9.84 -11.33 -16.38
C ALA A 141 8.99 -11.69 -17.60
N GLY A 142 9.00 -12.98 -17.95
CA GLY A 142 8.25 -13.56 -19.05
C GLY A 142 6.76 -13.79 -18.78
N GLY A 143 6.24 -13.43 -17.60
CA GLY A 143 4.84 -13.69 -17.20
C GLY A 143 4.51 -15.18 -17.14
N LYS A 144 5.48 -15.99 -16.73
CA LYS A 144 5.36 -17.45 -16.56
C LYS A 144 5.46 -17.80 -15.09
N ARG A 145 4.72 -18.83 -14.68
CA ARG A 145 4.88 -19.39 -13.34
C ARG A 145 6.30 -19.98 -13.21
N PRO A 146 7.09 -19.55 -12.22
CA PRO A 146 8.40 -20.15 -11.99
C PRO A 146 8.28 -21.62 -11.58
N ALA A 147 9.22 -22.46 -12.05
CA ALA A 147 9.40 -23.82 -11.55
C ALA A 147 10.47 -23.84 -10.44
N GLY A 148 10.38 -24.81 -9.52
CA GLY A 148 11.43 -25.03 -8.52
C GLY A 148 11.59 -23.91 -7.48
N MET A 149 10.52 -23.17 -7.19
CA MET A 149 10.49 -22.22 -6.08
C MET A 149 10.65 -22.97 -4.74
N PRO A 150 11.39 -22.40 -3.77
CA PRO A 150 11.29 -22.83 -2.38
C PRO A 150 9.83 -22.74 -1.89
N ALA A 151 9.41 -23.67 -1.03
CA ALA A 151 8.01 -23.76 -0.59
C ALA A 151 7.47 -22.44 0.00
N ASP A 152 8.29 -21.76 0.80
CA ASP A 152 7.93 -20.47 1.42
C ASP A 152 7.67 -19.40 0.36
N MET A 153 8.58 -19.29 -0.62
CA MET A 153 8.45 -18.37 -1.75
C MET A 153 7.24 -18.71 -2.61
N GLU A 154 6.98 -19.99 -2.85
CA GLU A 154 5.81 -20.43 -3.63
C GLU A 154 4.48 -20.04 -2.97
N ILE A 155 4.39 -20.11 -1.64
CA ILE A 155 3.21 -19.65 -0.88
C ILE A 155 2.99 -18.14 -1.10
N ALA A 156 4.04 -17.34 -0.97
CA ALA A 156 3.95 -15.89 -1.19
C ALA A 156 3.66 -15.54 -2.66
N TYR A 157 4.27 -16.27 -3.61
CA TYR A 157 4.00 -16.15 -5.04
C TYR A 157 2.51 -16.40 -5.31
N ASN A 158 1.95 -17.51 -4.84
CA ASN A 158 0.54 -17.83 -5.09
C ASN A 158 -0.40 -16.77 -4.51
N PHE A 159 -0.09 -16.28 -3.31
CA PHE A 159 -0.87 -15.23 -2.66
C PHE A 159 -0.86 -13.92 -3.47
N ILE A 160 0.31 -13.47 -3.93
CA ILE A 160 0.43 -12.21 -4.69
C ILE A 160 -0.07 -12.36 -6.12
N ASP A 161 0.12 -13.51 -6.76
CA ASP A 161 -0.43 -13.82 -8.08
C ASP A 161 -1.95 -13.73 -8.06
N GLU A 162 -2.63 -14.43 -7.14
CA GLU A 162 -4.08 -14.35 -6.97
C GLU A 162 -4.52 -12.92 -6.66
N LEU A 163 -3.87 -12.25 -5.70
CA LEU A 163 -4.23 -10.90 -5.28
C LEU A 163 -4.15 -9.88 -6.43
N LEU A 164 -3.10 -9.91 -7.25
CA LEU A 164 -2.91 -8.94 -8.32
C LEU A 164 -3.76 -9.24 -9.56
N THR A 165 -4.01 -10.52 -9.85
CA THR A 165 -4.70 -10.93 -11.10
C THR A 165 -6.20 -11.09 -10.93
N THR A 166 -6.67 -11.49 -9.74
CA THR A 166 -8.08 -11.72 -9.45
C THR A 166 -8.67 -10.69 -8.48
N HIS A 167 -7.81 -9.86 -7.88
CA HIS A 167 -8.16 -8.91 -6.81
C HIS A 167 -8.71 -9.60 -5.55
N GLN A 168 -8.55 -10.91 -5.45
CA GLN A 168 -9.05 -11.77 -4.39
C GLN A 168 -7.99 -12.83 -4.08
N VAL A 169 -8.16 -13.54 -2.95
CA VAL A 169 -7.34 -14.69 -2.59
C VAL A 169 -8.26 -15.82 -2.15
N THR A 170 -7.98 -17.05 -2.57
CA THR A 170 -8.75 -18.25 -2.24
C THR A 170 -8.54 -18.66 -0.78
N ASP A 171 -9.42 -19.49 -0.22
CA ASP A 171 -9.23 -19.95 1.16
C ASP A 171 -8.02 -20.85 1.34
N ALA A 172 -7.68 -21.65 0.33
CA ALA A 172 -6.47 -22.46 0.34
C ALA A 172 -5.21 -21.59 0.38
N THR A 173 -5.14 -20.57 -0.48
CA THR A 173 -3.98 -19.67 -0.57
C THR A 173 -3.87 -18.76 0.66
N PHE A 174 -4.99 -18.23 1.17
CA PHE A 174 -4.98 -17.48 2.44
C PHE A 174 -4.54 -18.36 3.60
N LYS A 175 -5.07 -19.58 3.73
CA LYS A 175 -4.70 -20.51 4.79
C LYS A 175 -3.22 -20.86 4.74
N ALA A 176 -2.68 -21.17 3.55
CA ALA A 176 -1.26 -21.46 3.38
C ALA A 176 -0.36 -20.27 3.80
N ALA A 177 -0.72 -19.05 3.40
CA ALA A 177 0.02 -17.85 3.79
C ALA A 177 -0.06 -17.58 5.29
N LYS A 178 -1.26 -17.69 5.90
CA LYS A 178 -1.46 -17.53 7.34
C LYS A 178 -0.74 -18.60 8.15
N ASP A 179 -0.80 -19.86 7.76
CA ASP A 179 -0.12 -20.96 8.47
C ASP A 179 1.40 -20.77 8.45
N ARG A 180 1.95 -20.28 7.33
CA ARG A 180 3.40 -20.10 7.19
C ARG A 180 3.92 -18.82 7.82
N TYR A 181 3.22 -17.70 7.66
CA TYR A 181 3.72 -16.36 8.00
C TYR A 181 2.95 -15.67 9.12
N GLY A 182 1.89 -16.31 9.62
CA GLY A 182 0.96 -15.69 10.57
C GLY A 182 0.13 -14.56 9.94
N GLU A 183 -0.79 -14.02 10.72
CA GLU A 183 -1.65 -12.91 10.26
C GLU A 183 -0.84 -11.64 9.96
N LYS A 184 0.19 -11.34 10.78
CA LYS A 184 1.12 -10.23 10.49
C LYS A 184 1.77 -10.41 9.13
N GLY A 185 2.26 -11.61 8.81
CA GLY A 185 2.90 -11.87 7.53
C GLY A 185 1.97 -11.68 6.34
N VAL A 186 0.70 -12.09 6.44
CA VAL A 186 -0.30 -11.83 5.39
C VAL A 186 -0.55 -10.32 5.22
N VAL A 187 -0.65 -9.57 6.33
CA VAL A 187 -0.79 -8.10 6.28
C VAL A 187 0.44 -7.43 5.68
N ASP A 188 1.64 -7.88 6.05
CA ASP A 188 2.90 -7.39 5.49
C ASP A 188 2.98 -7.70 3.97
N MET A 189 2.51 -8.86 3.49
CA MET A 189 2.45 -9.17 2.05
C MET A 189 1.54 -8.21 1.28
N MET A 190 0.34 -7.95 1.81
CA MET A 190 -0.61 -6.99 1.21
C MET A 190 -0.05 -5.57 1.23
N GLY A 191 0.51 -5.13 2.37
CA GLY A 191 1.09 -3.80 2.51
C GLY A 191 2.34 -3.59 1.64
N LEU A 192 3.18 -4.61 1.51
CA LEU A 192 4.36 -4.59 0.64
C LEU A 192 3.95 -4.48 -0.83
N SER A 193 3.04 -5.34 -1.29
CA SER A 193 2.51 -5.28 -2.65
C SER A 193 1.81 -3.95 -2.94
N GLY A 194 0.97 -3.47 -2.02
CA GLY A 194 0.28 -2.18 -2.13
C GLY A 194 1.24 -1.00 -2.20
N TRP A 195 2.29 -0.97 -1.37
CA TRP A 195 3.34 0.04 -1.44
C TRP A 195 4.02 0.04 -2.81
N TYR A 196 4.47 -1.12 -3.29
CA TYR A 196 5.19 -1.18 -4.56
C TYR A 196 4.29 -0.98 -5.79
N CYS A 197 2.97 -1.15 -5.65
CA CYS A 197 2.02 -0.67 -6.65
C CYS A 197 2.02 0.86 -6.73
N LEU A 198 1.95 1.57 -5.60
CA LEU A 198 2.05 3.03 -5.58
C LEU A 198 3.39 3.53 -6.14
N VAL A 199 4.49 2.89 -5.76
CA VAL A 199 5.83 3.18 -6.31
C VAL A 199 5.83 3.00 -7.83
N SER A 200 5.32 1.87 -8.31
CA SER A 200 5.27 1.57 -9.75
C SER A 200 4.40 2.56 -10.53
N MET A 201 3.24 2.94 -10.00
CA MET A 201 2.39 3.98 -10.57
C MET A 201 3.15 5.30 -10.71
N ALA A 202 3.84 5.74 -9.64
CA ALA A 202 4.60 7.00 -9.65
C ALA A 202 5.73 6.98 -10.68
N LEU A 203 6.49 5.89 -10.75
CA LEU A 203 7.60 5.74 -11.70
C LEU A 203 7.11 5.67 -13.15
N ASN A 204 6.01 4.98 -13.40
CA ASN A 204 5.41 4.92 -14.74
C ASN A 204 4.82 6.27 -15.16
N LEU A 205 4.12 6.95 -14.24
CA LEU A 205 3.59 8.29 -14.50
C LEU A 205 4.71 9.24 -14.92
N ASP A 206 5.85 9.20 -14.23
CA ASP A 206 7.01 10.05 -14.53
C ASP A 206 7.78 9.61 -15.78
N ARG A 207 7.59 8.37 -16.26
CA ARG A 207 8.50 7.69 -17.19
C ARG A 207 9.94 7.67 -16.65
N TYR A 208 10.06 7.32 -15.37
CA TYR A 208 11.31 7.44 -14.63
C TYR A 208 12.48 6.77 -15.36
N PRO A 209 13.60 7.48 -15.59
CA PRO A 209 14.66 6.99 -16.45
C PRO A 209 15.40 5.81 -15.82
N LEU A 210 15.80 4.86 -16.66
CA LEU A 210 16.79 3.85 -16.29
C LEU A 210 18.19 4.46 -16.23
N GLY A 211 19.11 3.81 -15.53
CA GLY A 211 20.51 4.23 -15.49
C GLY A 211 21.15 4.29 -16.88
N PRO A 212 22.20 5.10 -17.08
CA PRO A 212 22.87 5.22 -18.39
C PRO A 212 23.24 3.85 -18.98
N GLY A 213 22.81 3.60 -20.22
CA GLY A 213 23.09 2.34 -20.94
C GLY A 213 22.20 1.16 -20.55
N VAL A 214 21.35 1.28 -19.52
CA VAL A 214 20.42 0.22 -19.12
C VAL A 214 19.20 0.24 -20.04
N GLN A 215 18.89 -0.91 -20.65
CA GLN A 215 17.74 -1.07 -21.52
C GLN A 215 16.52 -1.59 -20.75
N PRO A 216 15.29 -1.20 -21.13
CA PRO A 216 14.06 -1.80 -20.61
C PRO A 216 14.05 -3.32 -20.84
N GLU A 217 13.82 -4.10 -19.77
CA GLU A 217 13.79 -5.57 -19.84
C GLU A 217 12.37 -6.11 -20.02
N LEU A 218 11.38 -5.46 -19.41
CA LEU A 218 10.01 -5.95 -19.43
C LEU A 218 9.35 -5.65 -20.78
N LYS A 219 8.70 -6.65 -21.37
CA LYS A 219 7.90 -6.52 -22.58
C LYS A 219 6.41 -6.50 -22.24
N PRO A 220 5.55 -5.85 -23.03
CA PRO A 220 4.10 -5.97 -22.88
C PRO A 220 3.65 -7.43 -22.92
N LEU A 221 2.70 -7.79 -22.05
CA LEU A 221 2.04 -9.10 -22.03
C LEU A 221 0.53 -8.90 -21.94
N GLU A 222 -0.23 -9.83 -22.53
CA GLU A 222 -1.70 -9.88 -22.36
C GLU A 222 -2.08 -10.15 -20.90
N ASN A 223 -1.33 -11.03 -20.22
CA ASN A 223 -1.43 -11.26 -18.79
C ASN A 223 -0.03 -11.22 -18.15
N PRO A 224 0.29 -10.23 -17.30
CA PRO A 224 1.62 -10.09 -16.74
C PRO A 224 1.97 -11.14 -15.67
N LEU A 225 0.97 -11.84 -15.10
CA LEU A 225 1.15 -12.88 -14.08
C LEU A 225 0.13 -14.03 -14.31
N PRO A 226 0.55 -15.30 -14.45
CA PRO A 226 -0.34 -16.38 -14.84
C PRO A 226 -1.09 -16.99 -13.64
N VAL A 227 -2.42 -16.99 -13.70
CA VAL A 227 -3.27 -17.75 -12.78
C VAL A 227 -3.25 -19.23 -13.17
N VAL A 228 -2.62 -20.08 -12.37
CA VAL A 228 -2.58 -21.54 -12.64
C VAL A 228 -3.60 -22.25 -11.77
N GLY A 229 -4.45 -23.09 -12.39
CA GLY A 229 -5.26 -24.09 -11.69
C GLY A 229 -6.59 -23.61 -11.11
N GLN A 230 -6.93 -22.34 -11.22
CA GLN A 230 -8.26 -21.80 -10.93
C GLN A 230 -8.57 -20.77 -12.01
N GLY A 231 -9.58 -21.01 -12.84
CA GLY A 231 -9.90 -20.12 -13.98
C GLY A 231 -9.98 -18.65 -13.55
N PHE A 232 -9.64 -17.73 -14.47
CA PHE A 232 -10.04 -16.33 -14.32
C PHE A 232 -11.51 -16.29 -13.88
N ALA A 233 -11.82 -15.54 -12.83
CA ALA A 233 -13.14 -15.49 -12.20
C ALA A 233 -13.54 -16.75 -11.41
N THR A 234 -13.11 -16.87 -10.16
CA THR A 234 -14.04 -17.46 -9.18
C THR A 234 -14.97 -16.33 -8.70
N ALA A 235 -16.26 -16.62 -8.52
CA ALA A 235 -17.19 -15.65 -7.96
C ALA A 235 -16.60 -15.13 -6.63
N ILE A 236 -16.66 -13.81 -6.40
CA ILE A 236 -16.20 -13.15 -5.18
C ILE A 236 -16.70 -13.99 -4.00
N PRO A 237 -15.82 -14.69 -3.26
CA PRO A 237 -16.28 -15.36 -2.07
C PRO A 237 -16.56 -14.23 -1.08
N GLY A 238 -17.84 -13.91 -0.93
CA GLY A 238 -18.30 -12.95 0.05
C GLY A 238 -17.94 -13.37 1.47
N PRO A 239 -18.27 -12.54 2.47
CA PRO A 239 -18.04 -12.88 3.87
C PRO A 239 -18.62 -14.25 4.19
N THR A 240 -17.81 -15.14 4.77
CA THR A 240 -18.22 -16.51 5.07
C THR A 240 -18.74 -16.66 6.49
N ALA A 241 -18.03 -16.08 7.46
CA ALA A 241 -18.39 -16.11 8.87
C ALA A 241 -17.87 -14.85 9.60
N PRO A 242 -18.25 -13.64 9.17
CA PRO A 242 -17.74 -12.41 9.76
C PRO A 242 -18.06 -12.34 11.26
N VAL A 243 -17.06 -11.92 12.06
CA VAL A 243 -17.20 -11.74 13.51
C VAL A 243 -17.04 -10.26 13.82
N THR A 244 -17.89 -9.74 14.71
CA THR A 244 -17.75 -8.40 15.27
C THR A 244 -17.49 -8.48 16.76
N VAL A 245 -16.44 -7.80 17.21
CA VAL A 245 -16.13 -7.61 18.63
C VAL A 245 -16.26 -6.14 18.97
N THR A 246 -16.99 -5.85 20.04
CA THR A 246 -17.18 -4.50 20.57
C THR A 246 -16.67 -4.42 22.00
N GLY A 247 -16.16 -3.26 22.39
CA GLY A 247 -15.77 -3.00 23.76
C GLY A 247 -15.64 -1.51 24.03
N THR A 248 -15.25 -1.16 25.26
CA THR A 248 -15.04 0.23 25.68
C THR A 248 -13.68 0.37 26.32
N VAL A 249 -12.88 1.32 25.83
CA VAL A 249 -11.55 1.64 26.37
C VAL A 249 -11.51 3.14 26.62
N ASN A 250 -11.11 3.56 27.81
CA ASN A 250 -11.05 4.98 28.20
C ASN A 250 -12.35 5.74 27.93
N GLY A 251 -13.50 5.11 28.17
CA GLY A 251 -14.83 5.69 27.95
C GLY A 251 -15.26 5.78 26.47
N LYS A 252 -14.45 5.31 25.52
CA LYS A 252 -14.75 5.29 24.09
C LYS A 252 -15.07 3.87 23.62
N MET A 253 -16.20 3.71 22.94
CA MET A 253 -16.55 2.43 22.34
C MET A 253 -15.71 2.18 21.08
N TYR A 254 -15.32 0.93 20.89
CA TYR A 254 -14.77 0.43 19.64
C TYR A 254 -15.64 -0.70 19.08
N SER A 255 -15.61 -0.85 17.77
CA SER A 255 -16.17 -1.99 17.05
C SER A 255 -15.17 -2.42 16.00
N LEU A 256 -14.79 -3.70 16.04
CA LEU A 256 -13.91 -4.34 15.08
C LEU A 256 -14.68 -5.47 14.40
N THR A 257 -14.66 -5.49 13.07
CA THR A 257 -15.29 -6.53 12.26
C THR A 257 -14.23 -7.13 11.35
N GLY A 258 -14.28 -8.44 11.14
CA GLY A 258 -13.46 -9.13 10.14
C GLY A 258 -13.98 -10.53 9.84
N ASP A 259 -13.69 -11.04 8.65
CA ASP A 259 -14.00 -12.42 8.27
C ASP A 259 -12.76 -13.31 8.33
N ARG A 260 -11.66 -12.96 7.65
CA ARG A 260 -10.44 -13.78 7.76
C ARG A 260 -9.55 -13.39 8.93
N PHE A 261 -9.50 -12.11 9.26
CA PHE A 261 -8.82 -11.58 10.44
C PHE A 261 -9.83 -11.45 11.57
N LYS A 262 -9.91 -12.46 12.45
CA LYS A 262 -10.89 -12.44 13.54
C LYS A 262 -10.45 -11.41 14.60
N PRO A 263 -11.31 -10.42 14.93
CA PRO A 263 -10.93 -9.37 15.87
C PRO A 263 -10.70 -9.95 17.28
N PRO A 264 -9.56 -9.65 17.94
CA PRO A 264 -9.36 -10.00 19.34
C PRO A 264 -10.16 -9.08 20.27
N ALA A 265 -10.57 -9.59 21.44
CA ALA A 265 -11.02 -8.73 22.53
C ALA A 265 -9.84 -7.88 23.05
N TYR A 266 -10.12 -6.69 23.60
CA TYR A 266 -9.08 -5.79 24.09
C TYR A 266 -8.14 -6.46 25.10
N GLU A 267 -8.65 -7.32 25.97
CA GLU A 267 -7.88 -8.05 26.97
C GLU A 267 -6.87 -9.02 26.33
N GLN A 268 -7.17 -9.51 25.13
CA GLN A 268 -6.35 -10.44 24.35
C GLN A 268 -5.32 -9.74 23.45
N MET A 269 -5.44 -8.41 23.27
CA MET A 269 -4.52 -7.64 22.43
C MET A 269 -3.13 -7.53 23.07
N THR A 270 -2.09 -7.55 22.22
CA THR A 270 -0.72 -7.21 22.65
C THR A 270 -0.62 -5.74 23.07
N PRO A 271 0.43 -5.33 23.82
CA PRO A 271 0.63 -3.92 24.17
C PRO A 271 0.66 -2.98 22.96
N GLU A 272 1.25 -3.40 21.84
CA GLU A 272 1.34 -2.63 20.60
C GLU A 272 -0.02 -2.47 19.95
N GLN A 273 -0.83 -3.54 19.95
CA GLN A 273 -2.20 -3.53 19.46
C GLN A 273 -3.10 -2.61 20.30
N LYS A 274 -2.99 -2.68 21.62
CA LYS A 274 -3.72 -1.78 22.55
C LYS A 274 -3.37 -0.33 22.29
N LYS A 275 -2.08 -0.02 22.19
CA LYS A 275 -1.61 1.33 21.86
C LYS A 275 -2.17 1.82 20.54
N PHE A 276 -2.15 0.97 19.50
CA PHE A 276 -2.67 1.33 18.19
C PHE A 276 -4.19 1.57 18.21
N LEU A 277 -4.95 0.74 18.92
CA LEU A 277 -6.38 0.94 19.16
C LEU A 277 -6.66 2.26 19.89
N GLU A 278 -5.94 2.54 20.96
CA GLU A 278 -6.13 3.76 21.77
C GLU A 278 -5.82 5.03 20.97
N VAL A 279 -4.76 5.01 20.15
CA VAL A 279 -4.45 6.11 19.22
C VAL A 279 -5.59 6.29 18.21
N ALA A 280 -6.14 5.21 17.67
CA ALA A 280 -7.26 5.28 16.74
C ALA A 280 -8.53 5.84 17.40
N LEU A 281 -8.84 5.42 18.64
CA LEU A 281 -9.95 5.95 19.42
C LEU A 281 -9.76 7.42 19.82
N ALA A 282 -8.53 7.88 19.97
CA ALA A 282 -8.22 9.30 20.17
C ALA A 282 -8.51 10.16 18.92
N GLY A 283 -8.49 9.56 17.72
CA GLY A 283 -8.71 10.25 16.45
C GLY A 283 -9.74 9.58 15.55
N ARG A 284 -9.26 8.88 14.52
CA ARG A 284 -10.06 8.40 13.37
C ARG A 284 -11.13 7.34 13.66
N GLY A 285 -11.19 6.77 14.86
CA GLY A 285 -12.02 5.60 15.19
C GLY A 285 -11.47 4.28 14.62
N THR A 286 -12.28 3.22 14.61
CA THR A 286 -11.83 1.84 14.30
C THR A 286 -12.48 1.24 13.05
N ALA A 287 -13.08 2.06 12.20
CA ALA A 287 -13.79 1.59 11.01
C ALA A 287 -12.86 1.17 9.87
N GLY A 288 -13.40 0.37 8.94
CA GLY A 288 -12.73 -0.09 7.71
C GLY A 288 -11.67 -1.14 8.00
N SER A 289 -10.54 -1.06 7.31
CA SER A 289 -9.42 -2.01 7.43
C SER A 289 -8.63 -1.94 8.75
N PHE A 290 -9.14 -1.25 9.77
CA PHE A 290 -8.44 -1.09 11.04
C PHE A 290 -8.15 -2.42 11.72
N ASN A 291 -9.13 -3.31 11.78
CA ASN A 291 -8.96 -4.66 12.34
C ASN A 291 -7.83 -5.44 11.64
N ILE A 292 -7.73 -5.32 10.31
CA ILE A 292 -6.68 -5.97 9.52
C ILE A 292 -5.32 -5.39 9.88
N ASN A 293 -5.21 -4.06 9.93
CA ASN A 293 -3.97 -3.36 10.27
C ASN A 293 -3.55 -3.54 11.73
N LEU A 294 -4.44 -3.97 12.63
CA LEU A 294 -4.13 -4.34 14.02
C LEU A 294 -3.13 -5.50 14.09
N HIS A 295 -3.00 -6.32 13.04
CA HIS A 295 -2.01 -7.40 13.00
C HIS A 295 -0.61 -6.93 12.57
N SER A 296 -0.46 -5.67 12.12
CA SER A 296 0.85 -5.02 11.89
C SER A 296 0.80 -3.55 12.39
N PRO A 297 0.72 -3.31 13.72
CA PRO A 297 0.37 -2.00 14.28
C PRO A 297 1.27 -0.83 13.86
N ASP A 298 2.60 -1.05 13.79
CA ASP A 298 3.58 -0.02 13.39
C ASP A 298 3.34 0.46 11.94
N ALA A 299 3.21 -0.49 11.02
CA ALA A 299 2.87 -0.20 9.63
C ALA A 299 1.46 0.39 9.49
N GLY A 300 0.48 -0.14 10.25
CA GLY A 300 -0.89 0.35 10.29
C GLY A 300 -0.98 1.81 10.72
N GLN A 301 -0.15 2.25 11.67
CA GLN A 301 -0.08 3.65 12.09
C GLN A 301 0.38 4.56 10.95
N LEU A 302 1.46 4.18 10.25
CA LEU A 302 1.97 4.94 9.11
C LEU A 302 0.98 4.93 7.93
N PHE A 303 0.32 3.80 7.69
CA PHE A 303 -0.74 3.69 6.69
C PHE A 303 -1.88 4.65 6.97
N PHE A 304 -2.41 4.68 8.19
CA PHE A 304 -3.50 5.61 8.53
C PHE A 304 -3.07 7.07 8.56
N ALA A 305 -1.81 7.36 8.89
CA ALA A 305 -1.27 8.72 8.80
C ALA A 305 -1.20 9.21 7.34
N MET A 306 -0.74 8.36 6.42
CA MET A 306 -0.82 8.64 4.98
C MET A 306 -2.28 8.82 4.52
N GLY A 307 -3.18 7.94 4.98
CA GLY A 307 -4.60 7.99 4.65
C GLY A 307 -5.33 9.24 5.14
N GLU A 308 -4.92 9.81 6.26
CA GLU A 308 -5.45 11.07 6.78
C GLU A 308 -5.18 12.21 5.79
N ARG A 309 -3.95 12.29 5.26
CA ARG A 309 -3.57 13.27 4.25
C ARG A 309 -4.31 13.07 2.93
N VAL A 310 -4.38 11.83 2.44
CA VAL A 310 -5.14 11.49 1.22
C VAL A 310 -6.62 11.83 1.36
N ARG A 311 -7.22 11.64 2.54
CA ARG A 311 -8.65 11.86 2.72
C ARG A 311 -9.02 13.33 2.85
N PHE A 312 -8.22 14.10 3.59
CA PHE A 312 -8.62 15.43 4.07
C PHE A 312 -7.74 16.60 3.60
N HIS A 313 -6.56 16.33 3.03
CA HIS A 313 -5.56 17.37 2.74
C HIS A 313 -5.06 17.37 1.28
N MET A 314 -5.81 16.72 0.38
CA MET A 314 -5.54 16.81 -1.06
C MET A 314 -5.85 18.21 -1.59
N SER A 315 -5.09 18.64 -2.60
CA SER A 315 -5.32 19.91 -3.32
C SER A 315 -6.46 19.84 -4.37
N VAL A 316 -7.02 18.65 -4.57
CA VAL A 316 -8.03 18.35 -5.60
C VAL A 316 -9.43 18.47 -4.98
N PRO A 317 -10.43 19.06 -5.68
CA PRO A 317 -11.80 19.12 -5.19
C PRO A 317 -12.37 17.76 -4.80
N ASP A 318 -13.14 17.71 -3.71
CA ASP A 318 -13.69 16.47 -3.16
C ASP A 318 -14.43 15.65 -4.21
N LYS A 319 -15.23 16.29 -5.07
CA LYS A 319 -15.98 15.61 -6.13
C LYS A 319 -15.08 14.80 -7.07
N LEU A 320 -13.93 15.36 -7.45
CA LEU A 320 -12.97 14.73 -8.35
C LEU A 320 -12.13 13.66 -7.62
N LYS A 321 -11.78 13.91 -6.36
CA LYS A 321 -11.15 12.92 -5.48
C LYS A 321 -12.06 11.68 -5.35
N GLU A 322 -13.33 11.87 -5.01
CA GLU A 322 -14.29 10.78 -4.85
C GLU A 322 -14.53 10.02 -6.16
N LEU A 323 -14.54 10.71 -7.31
CA LEU A 323 -14.58 10.05 -8.61
C LEU A 323 -13.38 9.12 -8.82
N ALA A 324 -12.16 9.56 -8.51
CA ALA A 324 -10.97 8.73 -8.60
C ALA A 324 -11.01 7.51 -7.67
N ILE A 325 -11.51 7.70 -6.44
CA ILE A 325 -11.66 6.62 -5.47
C ILE A 325 -12.70 5.60 -5.92
N LEU A 326 -13.84 6.03 -6.46
CA LEU A 326 -14.87 5.13 -6.98
C LEU A 326 -14.38 4.28 -8.15
N ILE A 327 -13.64 4.88 -9.09
CA ILE A 327 -13.03 4.13 -10.21
C ILE A 327 -12.05 3.08 -9.67
N THR A 328 -11.24 3.46 -8.68
CA THR A 328 -10.27 2.56 -8.02
C THR A 328 -10.97 1.41 -7.28
N GLY A 329 -11.95 1.72 -6.43
CA GLY A 329 -12.71 0.72 -5.67
C GLY A 329 -13.49 -0.22 -6.59
N ARG A 330 -14.02 0.29 -7.71
CA ARG A 330 -14.66 -0.53 -8.73
C ARG A 330 -13.68 -1.47 -9.42
N TYR A 331 -12.51 -0.97 -9.82
CA TYR A 331 -11.46 -1.76 -10.46
C TYR A 331 -11.06 -2.95 -9.57
N TRP A 332 -10.93 -2.72 -8.26
CA TRP A 332 -10.64 -3.77 -7.28
C TRP A 332 -11.86 -4.60 -6.84
N GLY A 333 -13.09 -4.19 -7.16
CA GLY A 333 -14.30 -4.89 -6.72
C GLY A 333 -14.54 -4.82 -5.20
N ALA A 334 -13.99 -3.82 -4.51
CA ALA A 334 -14.03 -3.74 -3.05
C ALA A 334 -15.35 -3.15 -2.55
N GLN A 335 -16.28 -4.01 -2.12
CA GLN A 335 -17.65 -3.64 -1.73
C GLN A 335 -17.73 -2.62 -0.59
N PHE A 336 -17.01 -2.85 0.50
CA PHE A 336 -17.04 -1.96 1.66
C PHE A 336 -16.55 -0.55 1.27
N GLU A 337 -15.42 -0.52 0.56
CA GLU A 337 -14.79 0.71 0.10
C GLU A 337 -15.70 1.48 -0.87
N TRP A 338 -16.26 0.75 -1.84
CA TRP A 338 -17.24 1.26 -2.79
C TRP A 338 -18.43 1.90 -2.08
N LEU A 339 -19.04 1.23 -1.11
CA LEU A 339 -20.24 1.73 -0.43
C LEU A 339 -19.94 2.97 0.43
N ALA A 340 -18.77 3.01 1.08
CA ALA A 340 -18.33 4.18 1.83
C ALA A 340 -18.16 5.41 0.91
N HIS A 341 -17.48 5.21 -0.24
CA HIS A 341 -17.15 6.27 -1.16
C HIS A 341 -18.25 6.60 -2.18
N ARG A 342 -19.23 5.72 -2.42
CA ARG A 342 -20.46 6.04 -3.13
C ARG A 342 -21.18 7.15 -2.39
N ARG A 343 -21.39 6.97 -1.08
CA ARG A 343 -22.06 7.98 -0.24
C ARG A 343 -21.27 9.29 -0.24
N ALA A 344 -19.96 9.25 -0.06
CA ALA A 344 -19.11 10.44 -0.07
C ALA A 344 -19.13 11.15 -1.44
N GLY A 345 -19.08 10.40 -2.54
CA GLY A 345 -19.17 10.93 -3.90
C GLY A 345 -20.48 11.64 -4.20
N ILE A 346 -21.62 11.08 -3.77
CA ILE A 346 -22.93 11.74 -3.88
C ILE A 346 -22.95 13.03 -3.04
N GLN A 347 -22.44 12.99 -1.81
CA GLN A 347 -22.34 14.18 -0.96
C GLN A 347 -21.45 15.27 -1.56
N ALA A 348 -20.40 14.88 -2.29
CA ALA A 348 -19.50 15.78 -3.01
C ALA A 348 -20.08 16.26 -4.37
N GLY A 349 -21.26 15.77 -4.77
CA GLY A 349 -21.98 16.25 -5.96
C GLY A 349 -21.86 15.39 -7.21
N LEU A 350 -21.42 14.14 -7.12
CA LEU A 350 -21.64 13.15 -8.18
C LEU A 350 -23.13 12.77 -8.21
N THR A 351 -23.65 12.45 -9.39
CA THR A 351 -25.05 11.98 -9.52
C THR A 351 -25.12 10.47 -9.35
N GLU A 352 -26.28 9.97 -8.91
CA GLU A 352 -26.52 8.53 -8.80
C GLU A 352 -26.31 7.80 -10.13
N ASP A 353 -26.71 8.40 -11.25
CA ASP A 353 -26.48 7.83 -12.58
C ASP A 353 -25.00 7.64 -12.91
N LYS A 354 -24.14 8.60 -12.51
CA LYS A 354 -22.69 8.50 -12.71
C LYS A 354 -22.08 7.40 -11.85
N VAL A 355 -22.47 7.34 -10.58
CA VAL A 355 -22.00 6.29 -9.67
C VAL A 355 -22.46 4.90 -10.15
N LYS A 356 -23.72 4.76 -10.57
CA LYS A 356 -24.26 3.52 -11.14
C LYS A 356 -23.54 3.10 -12.41
N ALA A 357 -23.21 4.04 -13.30
CA ALA A 357 -22.43 3.73 -14.49
C ALA A 357 -21.06 3.15 -14.13
N ILE A 358 -20.35 3.74 -13.16
CA ILE A 358 -19.07 3.20 -12.67
C ILE A 358 -19.29 1.80 -12.07
N ALA A 359 -20.32 1.60 -11.25
CA ALA A 359 -20.65 0.28 -10.67
C ALA A 359 -20.80 -0.81 -11.74
N GLU A 360 -21.44 -0.47 -12.85
CA GLU A 360 -21.70 -1.36 -13.99
C GLU A 360 -20.53 -1.52 -14.94
N GLY A 361 -19.38 -0.91 -14.65
CA GLY A 361 -18.23 -1.00 -15.54
C GLY A 361 -18.28 -0.06 -16.75
N ARG A 362 -19.21 0.91 -16.77
CA ARG A 362 -19.45 1.80 -17.91
C ARG A 362 -18.84 3.17 -17.67
N ARG A 363 -18.40 3.83 -18.74
CA ARG A 363 -18.07 5.26 -18.71
C ARG A 363 -19.34 6.06 -18.40
N PRO A 364 -19.37 6.91 -17.36
CA PRO A 364 -20.52 7.75 -17.08
C PRO A 364 -20.85 8.72 -18.22
N ALA A 365 -22.14 8.93 -18.49
CA ALA A 365 -22.58 9.94 -19.44
C ALA A 365 -22.70 11.32 -18.76
N GLY A 366 -22.59 12.40 -19.55
CA GLY A 366 -22.78 13.77 -19.06
C GLY A 366 -21.74 14.20 -18.01
N MET A 367 -20.51 13.67 -18.11
CA MET A 367 -19.41 14.15 -17.28
C MET A 367 -19.01 15.57 -17.71
N SER A 368 -18.68 16.41 -16.73
CA SER A 368 -18.06 17.71 -16.99
C SER A 368 -16.61 17.51 -17.47
N PRO A 369 -15.99 18.52 -18.12
CA PRO A 369 -14.63 18.36 -18.67
C PRO A 369 -13.56 17.96 -17.63
N ASP A 370 -13.71 18.42 -16.39
CA ASP A 370 -12.83 18.05 -15.27
C ASP A 370 -13.05 16.60 -14.80
N GLU A 371 -14.30 16.15 -14.70
CA GLU A 371 -14.66 14.74 -14.43
C GLU A 371 -14.14 13.81 -15.53
N GLU A 372 -14.28 14.17 -16.81
CA GLU A 372 -13.75 13.40 -17.95
C GLU A 372 -12.22 13.26 -17.88
N THR A 373 -11.53 14.33 -17.47
CA THR A 373 -10.07 14.35 -17.34
C THR A 373 -9.62 13.40 -16.24
N VAL A 374 -10.25 13.45 -15.06
CA VAL A 374 -9.92 12.57 -13.93
C VAL A 374 -10.33 11.12 -14.21
N TYR A 375 -11.50 10.89 -14.81
CA TYR A 375 -11.92 9.55 -15.22
C TYR A 375 -10.89 8.92 -16.17
N THR A 376 -10.49 9.65 -17.22
CA THR A 376 -9.53 9.16 -18.21
C THR A 376 -8.18 8.86 -17.57
N PHE A 377 -7.70 9.73 -16.67
CA PHE A 377 -6.45 9.51 -15.94
C PHE A 377 -6.43 8.19 -15.15
N ILE A 378 -7.45 7.96 -14.32
CA ILE A 378 -7.49 6.78 -13.45
C ILE A 378 -7.76 5.51 -14.27
N ALA A 379 -8.67 5.58 -15.25
CA ALA A 379 -8.94 4.46 -16.15
C ALA A 379 -7.70 4.06 -16.96
N GLU A 380 -6.99 5.03 -17.55
CA GLU A 380 -5.77 4.77 -18.32
C GLU A 380 -4.64 4.21 -17.45
N LEU A 381 -4.45 4.75 -16.24
CA LEU A 381 -3.48 4.27 -15.26
C LEU A 381 -3.69 2.78 -14.95
N PHE A 382 -4.91 2.35 -14.64
CA PHE A 382 -5.18 0.95 -14.33
C PHE A 382 -5.18 0.04 -15.56
N LYS A 383 -5.69 0.52 -16.70
CA LYS A 383 -5.81 -0.29 -17.92
C LYS A 383 -4.48 -0.53 -18.60
N THR A 384 -3.68 0.52 -18.74
CA THR A 384 -2.44 0.48 -19.53
C THR A 384 -1.19 0.39 -18.67
N ARG A 385 -1.34 0.58 -17.35
CA ARG A 385 -0.23 0.75 -16.39
C ARG A 385 0.63 1.98 -16.68
N GLN A 386 0.19 2.82 -17.60
CA GLN A 386 0.86 4.01 -18.09
C GLN A 386 -0.18 5.14 -18.20
N VAL A 387 0.29 6.35 -18.50
CA VAL A 387 -0.57 7.49 -18.81
C VAL A 387 -0.01 8.17 -20.04
N SER A 388 -0.82 8.39 -21.06
CA SER A 388 -0.43 9.07 -22.30
C SER A 388 -0.03 10.53 -22.04
N ASP A 389 0.72 11.12 -22.98
CA ASP A 389 1.10 12.54 -22.85
C ASP A 389 -0.11 13.46 -22.87
N ALA A 390 -1.12 13.16 -23.69
CA ALA A 390 -2.37 13.92 -23.74
C ALA A 390 -3.10 13.92 -22.38
N THR A 391 -3.22 12.75 -21.74
CA THR A 391 -3.86 12.66 -20.41
C THR A 391 -3.01 13.32 -19.33
N PHE A 392 -1.68 13.13 -19.36
CA PHE A 392 -0.76 13.79 -18.43
C PHE A 392 -0.90 15.32 -18.51
N ASP A 393 -0.84 15.90 -19.71
CA ASP A 393 -0.94 17.34 -19.92
C ASP A 393 -2.32 17.88 -19.52
N ALA A 394 -3.39 17.15 -19.81
CA ALA A 394 -4.75 17.54 -19.43
C ALA A 394 -4.92 17.60 -17.90
N VAL A 395 -4.46 16.58 -17.17
CA VAL A 395 -4.52 16.54 -15.70
C VAL A 395 -3.62 17.61 -15.09
N LYS A 396 -2.40 17.78 -15.60
CA LYS A 396 -1.48 18.82 -15.12
C LYS A 396 -2.07 20.21 -15.32
N LYS A 397 -2.74 20.46 -16.44
CA LYS A 397 -3.43 21.73 -16.69
C LYS A 397 -4.61 21.95 -15.73
N LEU A 398 -5.33 20.87 -15.38
CA LEU A 398 -6.50 20.95 -14.52
C LEU A 398 -6.14 21.19 -13.05
N VAL A 399 -5.21 20.41 -12.49
CA VAL A 399 -4.93 20.38 -11.04
C VAL A 399 -3.46 20.65 -10.66
N GLY A 400 -2.60 20.95 -11.63
CA GLY A 400 -1.17 21.12 -11.41
C GLY A 400 -0.44 19.81 -11.07
N GLU A 401 0.87 19.92 -10.82
CA GLU A 401 1.70 18.75 -10.46
C GLU A 401 1.32 18.17 -9.08
N ARG A 402 1.02 19.04 -8.10
CA ARG A 402 0.56 18.61 -6.76
C ARG A 402 -0.73 17.81 -6.86
N GLY A 403 -1.75 18.35 -7.53
CA GLY A 403 -3.03 17.66 -7.65
C GLY A 403 -2.97 16.37 -8.47
N MET A 404 -2.10 16.29 -9.47
CA MET A 404 -1.87 15.05 -10.21
C MET A 404 -1.26 13.97 -9.30
N VAL A 405 -0.26 14.33 -8.50
CA VAL A 405 0.37 13.40 -7.55
C VAL A 405 -0.60 13.03 -6.42
N ASP A 406 -1.43 13.96 -5.96
CA ASP A 406 -2.52 13.67 -5.02
C ASP A 406 -3.48 12.61 -5.59
N LEU A 407 -3.94 12.76 -6.85
CA LEU A 407 -4.80 11.78 -7.51
C LEU A 407 -4.12 10.41 -7.65
N LEU A 408 -2.84 10.38 -8.01
CA LEU A 408 -2.05 9.16 -8.11
C LEU A 408 -1.90 8.46 -6.75
N VAL A 409 -1.56 9.21 -5.70
CA VAL A 409 -1.42 8.64 -4.36
C VAL A 409 -2.76 8.19 -3.82
N SER A 410 -3.85 8.89 -4.13
CA SER A 410 -5.21 8.44 -3.81
C SER A 410 -5.51 7.09 -4.47
N ALA A 411 -5.23 6.93 -5.76
CA ALA A 411 -5.41 5.65 -6.45
C ALA A 411 -4.58 4.52 -5.82
N GLY A 412 -3.30 4.77 -5.51
CA GLY A 412 -2.43 3.78 -4.86
C GLY A 412 -2.87 3.43 -3.42
N TYR A 413 -3.25 4.43 -2.62
CA TYR A 413 -3.74 4.25 -1.26
C TYR A 413 -5.02 3.42 -1.23
N TYR A 414 -6.01 3.79 -2.05
CA TYR A 414 -7.31 3.13 -2.06
C TYR A 414 -7.29 1.77 -2.77
N GLN A 415 -6.33 1.53 -3.66
CA GLN A 415 -5.98 0.19 -4.08
C GLN A 415 -5.53 -0.67 -2.89
N MET A 416 -4.63 -0.17 -2.04
CA MET A 416 -4.16 -0.93 -0.88
C MET A 416 -5.26 -1.15 0.16
N VAL A 417 -6.13 -0.16 0.39
CA VAL A 417 -7.37 -0.33 1.18
C VAL A 417 -8.21 -1.47 0.61
N SER A 418 -8.39 -1.48 -0.71
CA SER A 418 -9.17 -2.51 -1.41
C SER A 418 -8.55 -3.90 -1.27
N MET A 419 -7.22 -4.03 -1.40
CA MET A 419 -6.49 -5.29 -1.16
C MET A 419 -6.77 -5.82 0.25
N PHE A 420 -6.64 -4.98 1.28
CA PHE A 420 -6.93 -5.38 2.66
C PHE A 420 -8.36 -5.90 2.79
N MET A 421 -9.35 -5.13 2.33
CA MET A 421 -10.76 -5.47 2.49
C MET A 421 -11.18 -6.71 1.70
N ASN A 422 -10.63 -6.89 0.50
CA ASN A 422 -10.92 -8.06 -0.34
C ASN A 422 -10.33 -9.33 0.27
N VAL A 423 -9.06 -9.29 0.72
CA VAL A 423 -8.44 -10.45 1.36
C VAL A 423 -9.17 -10.79 2.66
N ASP A 424 -9.55 -9.81 3.46
CA ASP A 424 -10.34 -10.08 4.67
C ASP A 424 -11.77 -10.55 4.36
N ARG A 425 -12.30 -10.28 3.15
CA ARG A 425 -13.72 -10.39 2.81
C ARG A 425 -14.59 -9.53 3.74
N LEU A 426 -14.13 -8.31 4.01
CA LEU A 426 -14.80 -7.42 4.95
C LEU A 426 -16.24 -7.16 4.47
N PRO A 427 -17.27 -7.49 5.29
CA PRO A 427 -18.66 -7.32 4.88
C PRO A 427 -19.02 -5.83 4.72
N PRO A 428 -19.97 -5.49 3.84
CA PRO A 428 -20.67 -4.21 3.90
C PRO A 428 -21.15 -3.87 5.31
N GLY A 429 -21.33 -2.58 5.59
CA GLY A 429 -21.89 -2.14 6.87
C GLY A 429 -23.32 -2.68 7.10
N PRO A 430 -23.80 -2.69 8.36
CA PRO A 430 -25.14 -3.17 8.69
C PRO A 430 -26.23 -2.53 7.82
N GLY A 431 -27.06 -3.36 7.17
CA GLY A 431 -28.15 -2.92 6.31
C GLY A 431 -27.74 -2.48 4.90
N GLN A 432 -26.45 -2.48 4.57
CA GLN A 432 -25.98 -2.21 3.21
C GLN A 432 -25.97 -3.49 2.37
N GLN A 433 -26.29 -3.36 1.08
CA GLN A 433 -26.22 -4.45 0.12
C GLN A 433 -24.99 -4.27 -0.78
N ALA A 434 -24.41 -5.38 -1.21
CA ALA A 434 -23.36 -5.37 -2.23
C ALA A 434 -23.90 -4.78 -3.54
N GLU A 435 -23.10 -3.95 -4.20
CA GLU A 435 -23.48 -3.26 -5.45
C GLU A 435 -22.56 -3.60 -6.62
N LEU A 436 -21.32 -4.01 -6.32
CA LEU A 436 -20.38 -4.37 -7.35
C LEU A 436 -20.58 -5.82 -7.78
N GLU A 437 -20.78 -6.02 -9.07
CA GLU A 437 -20.74 -7.36 -9.66
C GLU A 437 -19.33 -7.69 -10.15
N TYR A 438 -19.03 -8.98 -10.19
CA TYR A 438 -17.79 -9.47 -10.78
C TYR A 438 -17.70 -9.04 -12.26
N MET A 439 -16.54 -8.52 -12.68
CA MET A 439 -16.28 -8.22 -14.08
C MET A 439 -15.17 -9.11 -14.63
N ALA A 440 -15.46 -9.84 -15.69
CA ALA A 440 -14.45 -10.63 -16.39
C ALA A 440 -13.36 -9.78 -17.06
N ARG A 441 -13.60 -8.48 -17.26
CA ARG A 441 -12.63 -7.51 -17.77
C ARG A 441 -12.73 -6.23 -16.92
N PRO A 442 -11.61 -5.68 -16.40
CA PRO A 442 -11.65 -4.41 -15.68
C PRO A 442 -12.12 -3.25 -16.57
N LEU A 443 -12.52 -2.14 -15.93
CA LEU A 443 -13.11 -0.93 -16.53
C LEU A 443 -12.44 -0.50 -17.87
N PRO A 444 -13.21 -0.05 -18.87
CA PRO A 444 -12.73 0.27 -20.21
C PRO A 444 -11.80 1.49 -20.29
#